data_AF-A0A520HG32-F1
#
_entry.id   AF-A0A520HG32-F1
#
_cell.length_a   1.000
_cell.length_b   1.000
_cell.length_c   1.000
_cell.angle_alpha   90.00
_cell.angle_beta   90.00
_cell.angle_gamma   90.00
#
_symmetry.space_group_name_H-M   'P 1'
#
loop_
_entity.id
_entity.type
_entity.pdbx_description
1 polymer ?
#
loop_
_entity_poly.entity_id
_entity_poly.type
_entity_poly.pdbx_seq_one_letter_code
_entity_poly.pdbx_strand_id
1 'polypeptide(L)' 'MPLHLTKVAFGADSVDHLAERLRLRGEEGPVFLTRRYLPKRHEEVAGQGSMFWILKHQL' A
#
# COMPACT_ATOMS: atom_id res chain seq x y z
N MET A 1 7.12 -18.73 -1.48
CA MET A 1 6.86 -17.81 -0.35
C MET A 1 6.11 -16.61 -0.89
N PRO A 2 5.05 -16.13 -0.23
CA PRO A 2 4.25 -15.01 -0.74
C PRO A 2 5.10 -13.76 -0.95
N LEU A 3 4.86 -13.03 -2.04
CA LEU A 3 5.56 -11.77 -2.31
C LEU A 3 4.84 -10.63 -1.59
N HIS A 4 5.53 -9.98 -0.68
CA HIS A 4 5.04 -8.78 -0.01
C HIS A 4 5.62 -7.53 -0.66
N LEU A 5 4.88 -6.43 -0.56
CA LEU A 5 5.33 -5.13 -1.04
C LEU A 5 5.51 -4.19 0.16
N THR A 6 6.44 -3.25 0.05
CA THR A 6 6.60 -2.14 0.98
C THR A 6 6.42 -0.82 0.23
N LYS A 7 5.74 0.15 0.84
CA LYS A 7 5.55 1.50 0.26
C LYS A 7 5.66 2.55 1.35
N VAL A 8 6.35 3.64 1.04
CA VAL A 8 6.39 4.80 1.95
C VAL A 8 5.00 5.43 2.01
N ALA A 9 4.49 5.62 3.22
CA ALA A 9 3.25 6.32 3.49
C ALA A 9 3.46 7.84 3.38
N PHE A 10 3.85 8.29 2.18
CA PHE A 10 4.15 9.70 1.93
C PHE A 10 2.94 10.58 2.25
N GLY A 11 3.18 11.68 2.98
CA GLY A 11 2.17 12.62 3.44
C GLY A 11 1.17 12.05 4.46
N ALA A 12 1.48 10.93 5.12
CA ALA A 12 0.75 10.46 6.29
C ALA A 12 1.57 10.73 7.56
N ASP A 13 0.96 11.43 8.51
CA ASP A 13 1.64 11.87 9.74
C ASP A 13 1.58 10.84 10.89
N SER A 14 0.61 9.92 10.79
CA SER A 14 0.34 8.85 11.73
C SER A 14 -0.29 7.64 11.04
N VAL A 15 -0.38 6.53 11.77
CA VAL A 15 -1.11 5.33 11.34
C VAL A 15 -2.60 5.65 11.13
N ASP A 16 -3.21 6.41 12.04
CA ASP A 16 -4.63 6.78 11.95
C ASP A 16 -4.91 7.66 10.73
N HIS A 17 -4.03 8.62 10.44
CA HIS A 17 -4.13 9.46 9.24
C HIS A 17 -4.02 8.60 7.97
N LEU A 18 -3.09 7.63 7.93
CA LEU A 18 -3.00 6.70 6.81
C LEU A 18 -4.26 5.83 6.68
N ALA A 19 -4.77 5.29 7.79
CA ALA A 19 -5.95 4.43 7.81
C ALA A 19 -7.19 5.18 7.30
N GLU A 20 -7.44 6.39 7.79
CA GLU A 20 -8.56 7.21 7.35
C GLU A 20 -8.45 7.56 5.87
N ARG A 21 -7.26 7.91 5.39
CA ARG A 21 -7.02 8.19 3.97
C ARG A 21 -7.29 6.97 3.07
N LEU A 22 -6.93 5.77 3.52
CA LEU A 22 -7.22 4.53 2.78
C LEU A 22 -8.71 4.20 2.81
N ARG A 23 -9.38 4.42 3.96
CA ARG A 23 -10.80 4.21 4.15
C ARG A 23 -11.62 5.10 3.21
N LEU A 24 -11.39 6.41 3.23
CA LEU A 24 -12.10 7.38 2.37
C LEU A 24 -11.92 7.06 0.89
N ARG A 25 -10.70 6.71 0.45
CA ARG A 25 -10.46 6.28 -0.94
C ARG A 25 -11.20 4.99 -1.28
N GLY A 26 -11.33 4.08 -0.31
CA GLY A 26 -12.10 2.85 -0.45
C GLY A 26 -13.60 3.08 -0.65
N GLU A 27 -14.14 4.18 -0.11
CA GLU A 27 -15.54 4.58 -0.32
C GLU A 27 -15.79 5.08 -1.74
N GLU A 28 -14.80 5.76 -2.34
CA GLU A 28 -14.85 6.25 -3.72
C GLU A 28 -14.56 5.17 -4.77
N GLY A 29 -14.03 4.01 -4.35
CA GLY A 29 -13.72 2.88 -5.22
C GLY A 29 -12.46 2.13 -4.78
N PRO A 30 -11.87 1.30 -5.67
CA PRO A 30 -10.66 0.56 -5.31
C PRO A 30 -9.50 1.51 -5.01
N VAL A 31 -8.75 1.21 -3.94
CA VAL A 31 -7.53 1.98 -3.62
C VAL A 31 -6.41 1.59 -4.58
N PHE A 32 -6.23 2.40 -5.63
CA PHE A 32 -5.17 2.19 -6.61
C PHE A 32 -3.84 2.81 -6.17
N LEU A 33 -2.80 1.97 -6.08
CA LEU A 33 -1.42 2.42 -5.94
C LEU A 33 -0.78 2.50 -7.32
N THR A 34 -0.73 3.71 -7.87
CA THR A 34 -0.08 3.94 -9.15
C THR A 34 1.44 3.76 -9.02
N ARG A 35 2.01 3.12 -10.04
CA ARG A 35 3.45 2.98 -10.22
C ARG A 35 3.74 3.29 -11.68
N ARG A 36 4.91 3.90 -11.96
CA ARG A 36 5.34 4.17 -13.33
C ARG A 36 5.47 2.88 -14.16
N TYR A 37 5.82 1.78 -13.51
CA TYR A 37 5.93 0.45 -14.12
C TYR A 37 5.21 -0.60 -13.28
N LEU A 38 4.49 -1.51 -13.95
CA LEU A 38 3.90 -2.68 -13.30
C LEU A 38 5.04 -3.64 -12.88
N PRO A 39 5.08 -4.13 -11.63
CA PRO A 39 6.04 -5.13 -11.24
C PRO A 39 5.85 -6.41 -12.04
N LYS A 40 6.95 -6.98 -12.51
CA LYS A 40 6.94 -8.23 -13.28
C LYS A 40 6.27 -9.39 -12.54
N ARG A 41 6.36 -9.39 -11.21
CA ARG A 41 5.87 -10.45 -10.31
C ARG A 41 4.59 -10.03 -9.55
N HIS A 42 3.78 -9.13 -10.11
CA HIS A 42 2.59 -8.62 -9.42
C HIS A 42 1.55 -9.72 -9.13
N GLU A 43 1.48 -10.76 -9.96
CA GLU A 43 0.59 -11.92 -9.77
C GLU A 43 0.91 -12.68 -8.47
N GLU A 44 2.18 -12.74 -8.07
CA GLU A 44 2.61 -13.40 -6.83
C GLU A 44 2.22 -12.64 -5.55
N VAL A 45 1.78 -11.39 -5.69
CA VAL A 45 1.25 -10.58 -4.58
C VAL A 45 -0.26 -10.82 -4.41
N ALA A 46 -0.98 -11.09 -5.51
CA ALA A 46 -2.42 -11.20 -5.49
C ALA A 46 -2.90 -12.40 -4.64
N GLY A 47 -3.78 -12.14 -3.68
CA GLY A 47 -4.42 -13.16 -2.84
C GLY A 47 -3.54 -13.84 -1.77
N GLN A 48 -2.22 -13.64 -1.81
CA GLN A 48 -1.29 -14.30 -0.88
C GLN A 48 -0.31 -13.31 -0.22
N GLY A 49 -0.06 -12.16 -0.86
CA GLY A 49 0.86 -11.13 -0.38
C GLY A 49 0.19 -10.10 0.54
N SER A 50 1.02 -9.24 1.11
CA SER A 50 0.58 -8.11 1.93
C SER A 50 1.30 -6.84 1.50
N MET A 51 0.66 -5.69 1.76
CA MET A 51 1.22 -4.37 1.51
C MET A 51 1.60 -3.74 2.85
N PHE A 52 2.89 -3.58 3.10
CA PHE A 52 3.44 -2.92 4.28
C PHE A 52 3.71 -1.44 4.01
N TRP A 53 3.42 -0.59 5.00
CA TRP A 53 3.57 0.85 4.89
C TRP A 53 4.69 1.36 5.80
N ILE A 54 5.67 2.05 5.22
CA ILE A 54 6.78 2.65 5.96
C ILE A 54 6.36 4.05 6.41
N LEU A 55 6.30 4.26 7.72
CA LEU A 55 5.94 5.53 8.34
C LEU A 55 7.17 6.10 9.06
N LYS A 56 7.58 7.34 8.75
CA LYS A 56 8.70 8.02 9.41
C LYS A 56 10.02 7.21 9.43
N HIS A 57 10.29 6.45 8.36
CA HIS A 57 11.42 5.50 8.27
C HIS A 57 11.38 4.37 9.32
N GLN A 58 10.21 4.08 9.90
CA GLN A 58 9.94 2.88 10.68
C GLN A 58 9.25 1.87 9.75
N LEU A 59 9.82 0.67 9.66
CA LEU A 59 9.33 -0.46 8.86
C LEU A 59 8.41 -1.34 9.72
#